data_AF-A0A2E7WJ46-F1
#
_entry.id   AF-A0A2E7WJ46-F1
#
_cell.length_a   1.000
_cell.length_b   1.000
_cell.length_c   1.000
_cell.angle_alpha   90.00
_cell.angle_beta   90.00
_cell.angle_gamma   90.00
#
_symmetry.space_group_name_H-M   'P 1'
#
loop_
_entity.id
_entity.type
_entity.pdbx_description
1 polymer ?
#
loop_
_entity_poly.entity_id
_entity_poly.type
_entity_poly.pdbx_seq_one_letter_code
_entity_poly.pdbx_strand_id
1 'polypeptide(L)'
;MADPSDTSPSAIPTFVTAHADIPRPSVAIPAIVLSAIWGAISLAVLFFGTTVTDQLSALDVFIGLFLALLPIGLIWIGAALLHLLHMVQDEARRTETALMTLRQAYAALPKQPHTDSTIALTRKLDEVVLAQQMLETALAEIKSLQQNMQPPAPQAAAPKRRDQPAPADRKTAPETSLDQGNLGLEAASPEAKGSPGHNDYIRALNFPENSEDSEGFAALQRVLKDRNSSQLVQSSQDILTLLSQDGIYMDDLRPDMARPEVWRRFAAGERGRTIAALGGVRDRGALARATLRLKQDSIFRDSAHHFLRLFDKNFLTFEKTASDVEIAALSNTRTARAFMLLGRVAGTFD
;
A
#
# COMPACT_ATOMS: atom_id res chain seq x y z
N MET A 1 -1.67 32.19 53.20
CA MET A 1 -2.94 31.96 52.49
C MET A 1 -2.71 32.47 51.07
N ALA A 2 -2.28 31.58 50.17
CA ALA A 2 -1.89 31.92 48.81
C ALA A 2 -2.73 31.05 47.86
N ASP A 3 -3.57 31.73 47.11
CA ASP A 3 -4.37 31.24 46.00
C ASP A 3 -3.45 30.98 44.79
N PRO A 4 -3.43 29.77 44.22
CA PRO A 4 -2.68 29.46 43.01
C PRO A 4 -3.63 29.32 41.83
N SER A 5 -3.82 30.38 41.04
CA SER A 5 -4.49 30.27 39.75
C SER A 5 -4.14 31.39 38.79
N ASP A 6 -2.89 31.40 38.30
CA ASP A 6 -2.62 31.89 36.93
C ASP A 6 -1.23 31.48 36.44
N THR A 7 -1.17 30.31 35.79
CA THR A 7 -0.03 29.93 34.95
C THR A 7 -0.55 29.20 33.72
N SER A 8 -0.63 29.89 32.59
CA SER A 8 -0.30 29.33 31.26
C SER A 8 -0.36 30.40 30.16
N PRO A 9 0.81 30.87 29.69
CA PRO A 9 1.00 31.24 28.31
C PRO A 9 1.87 30.15 27.64
N SER A 10 1.32 29.38 26.70
CA SER A 10 2.19 28.70 25.75
C SER A 10 1.47 28.46 24.43
N ALA A 11 1.79 29.34 23.49
CA ALA A 11 1.53 29.19 22.08
C ALA A 11 2.09 27.86 21.57
N ILE A 12 1.25 27.09 20.87
CA ILE A 12 1.68 25.92 20.11
C ILE A 12 2.16 26.44 18.74
N PRO A 13 3.38 26.08 18.31
CA PRO A 13 3.95 26.57 17.06
C PRO A 13 3.29 25.95 15.83
N THR A 14 2.99 26.83 14.89
CA THR A 14 2.58 26.58 13.51
C THR A 14 3.54 25.62 12.81
N PHE A 15 3.03 24.47 12.34
CA PHE A 15 3.79 23.61 11.44
C PHE A 15 3.89 24.27 10.06
N VAL A 16 5.10 24.73 9.75
CA VAL A 16 5.49 25.24 8.43
C VAL A 16 5.46 24.09 7.42
N THR A 17 4.79 24.32 6.30
CA THR A 17 4.80 23.50 5.09
C THR A 17 6.22 23.29 4.57
N ALA A 18 6.68 22.03 4.54
CA ALA A 18 7.94 21.64 3.91
C ALA A 18 7.88 21.99 2.41
N HIS A 19 8.75 22.93 2.02
CA HIS A 19 8.95 23.32 0.64
C HIS A 19 9.50 22.14 -0.17
N ALA A 20 9.07 22.05 -1.42
CA ALA A 20 9.69 21.23 -2.44
C ALA A 20 11.20 21.51 -2.47
N ASP A 21 11.99 20.50 -2.11
CA ASP A 21 13.45 20.58 -2.16
C ASP A 21 13.91 20.76 -3.62
N ILE A 22 14.40 21.97 -3.90
CA ILE A 22 15.27 22.26 -5.03
C ILE A 22 16.56 21.42 -4.81
N PRO A 23 17.14 20.79 -5.85
CA PRO A 23 18.36 20.00 -5.67
C PRO A 23 19.47 20.83 -5.00
N ARG A 24 20.00 20.32 -3.89
CA ARG A 24 21.03 20.98 -3.07
C ARG A 24 22.27 21.29 -3.92
N PRO A 25 22.79 22.54 -3.92
CA PRO A 25 23.82 23.00 -4.86
C PRO A 25 25.23 22.42 -4.63
N SER A 26 25.47 21.62 -3.59
CA SER A 26 26.82 21.13 -3.26
C SER A 26 27.31 19.97 -4.15
N VAL A 27 26.40 19.19 -4.73
CA VAL A 27 26.76 18.01 -5.57
C VAL A 27 26.74 18.34 -7.07
N ALA A 28 26.03 19.40 -7.47
CA ALA A 28 25.98 19.83 -8.86
C ALA A 28 27.33 20.40 -9.36
N ILE A 29 28.11 21.03 -8.49
CA ILE A 29 29.36 21.70 -8.85
C ILE A 29 30.46 20.73 -9.33
N PRO A 30 30.80 19.63 -8.63
CA PRO A 30 31.86 18.73 -9.11
C PRO A 30 31.49 18.01 -10.40
N ALA A 31 30.21 17.67 -10.60
CA ALA A 31 29.75 17.01 -11.82
C ALA A 31 29.84 17.94 -13.05
N ILE A 32 29.48 19.21 -12.88
CA ILE A 32 29.58 20.22 -13.95
C ILE A 32 31.04 20.53 -14.28
N VAL A 33 31.90 20.68 -13.26
CA VAL A 33 33.33 20.94 -13.46
C VAL A 33 34.01 19.78 -14.18
N LEU A 34 33.71 18.54 -13.80
CA LEU A 34 34.32 17.36 -14.42
C LEU A 34 33.82 17.16 -15.88
N SER A 35 32.53 17.42 -16.14
CA SER A 35 31.99 17.41 -17.52
C SER A 35 32.58 18.51 -18.38
N ALA A 36 32.82 19.70 -17.82
CA ALA A 36 33.45 20.82 -18.53
C ALA A 36 34.93 20.54 -18.84
N ILE A 37 35.68 19.97 -17.88
CA ILE A 37 37.07 19.56 -18.07
C ILE A 37 37.16 18.49 -19.17
N TRP A 38 36.26 17.50 -19.15
CA TRP A 38 36.27 16.43 -20.14
C TRP A 38 35.84 16.89 -21.54
N GLY A 39 34.86 17.80 -21.62
CA GLY A 39 34.48 18.48 -22.86
C GLY A 39 35.64 19.28 -23.46
N ALA A 40 36.40 19.99 -22.62
CA ALA A 40 37.58 20.74 -23.05
C ALA A 40 38.71 19.82 -23.54
N ILE A 41 38.95 18.69 -22.88
CA ILE A 41 39.94 17.68 -23.31
C ILE A 41 39.52 17.05 -24.65
N SER A 42 38.24 16.69 -24.81
CA SER A 42 37.72 16.12 -26.06
C SER A 42 37.84 17.12 -27.23
N LEU A 43 37.52 18.40 -26.97
CA LEU A 43 37.68 19.46 -27.96
C LEU A 43 39.17 19.68 -28.30
N ALA A 44 40.07 19.66 -27.32
CA ALA A 44 41.50 19.80 -27.54
C ALA A 44 42.07 18.63 -28.36
N VAL A 45 41.62 17.39 -28.11
CA VAL A 45 42.03 16.21 -28.89
C VAL A 45 41.50 16.30 -30.33
N LEU A 46 40.28 16.82 -30.55
CA LEU A 46 39.77 17.06 -31.91
C LEU A 46 40.51 18.19 -32.64
N PHE A 47 40.98 19.21 -31.92
CA PHE A 47 41.66 20.37 -32.53
C PHE A 47 43.17 20.14 -32.76
N PHE A 48 43.84 19.40 -31.88
CA PHE A 48 45.28 19.09 -31.96
C PHE A 48 45.58 17.71 -32.58
N GLY A 49 44.66 16.75 -32.47
CA GLY A 49 44.82 15.39 -33.00
C GLY A 49 44.61 15.28 -34.52
N THR A 50 44.05 16.30 -35.16
CA THR A 50 43.88 16.37 -36.62
C THR A 50 45.17 16.70 -37.38
N THR A 51 46.32 16.70 -36.70
CA THR A 51 47.62 17.02 -37.33
C THR A 51 48.37 15.81 -37.87
N VAL A 52 47.84 14.59 -37.72
CA VAL A 52 48.45 13.39 -38.29
C VAL A 52 47.37 12.52 -38.92
N THR A 53 47.54 12.25 -40.22
CA THR A 53 46.79 11.35 -41.11
C THR A 53 45.63 11.98 -41.91
N ASP A 54 45.94 12.30 -43.17
CA ASP A 54 44.99 12.45 -44.28
C ASP A 54 44.07 11.22 -44.36
N GLN A 55 42.76 11.46 -44.47
CA GLN A 55 41.63 10.52 -44.47
C GLN A 55 41.18 10.00 -43.09
N LEU A 56 40.35 10.81 -42.41
CA LEU A 56 39.50 10.32 -41.33
C LEU A 56 38.40 9.42 -41.92
N SER A 57 38.53 8.10 -41.75
CA SER A 57 37.42 7.19 -42.02
C SER A 57 36.27 7.50 -41.06
N ALA A 58 35.02 7.34 -41.49
CA ALA A 58 33.85 7.54 -40.62
C ALA A 58 34.00 6.74 -39.31
N LEU A 59 34.64 5.58 -39.37
CA LEU A 59 34.97 4.73 -38.22
C LEU A 59 35.85 5.44 -37.16
N ASP A 60 36.87 6.21 -37.57
CA ASP A 60 37.75 6.92 -36.63
C ASP A 60 37.02 8.05 -35.92
N VAL A 61 36.09 8.71 -36.63
CA VAL A 61 35.18 9.70 -36.03
C VAL A 61 34.24 9.04 -35.02
N PHE A 62 33.69 7.86 -35.34
CA PHE A 62 32.84 7.10 -34.41
C PHE A 62 33.62 6.61 -33.18
N ILE A 63 34.84 6.11 -33.36
CA ILE A 63 35.69 5.64 -32.25
C ILE A 63 36.09 6.82 -31.35
N GLY A 64 36.46 7.96 -31.93
CA GLY A 64 36.75 9.19 -31.19
C GLY A 64 35.52 9.68 -30.40
N LEU A 65 34.34 9.69 -31.01
CA LEU A 65 33.09 10.06 -30.35
C LEU A 65 32.72 9.10 -29.21
N PHE A 66 32.91 7.79 -29.43
CA PHE A 66 32.61 6.77 -28.42
C PHE A 66 33.59 6.82 -27.24
N LEU A 67 34.88 7.04 -27.51
CA LEU A 67 35.91 7.22 -26.48
C LEU A 67 35.71 8.52 -25.68
N ALA A 68 35.12 9.54 -26.30
CA ALA A 68 34.73 10.79 -25.63
C ALA A 68 33.46 10.63 -24.76
N LEU A 69 32.45 9.88 -25.22
CA LEU A 69 31.17 9.70 -24.50
C LEU A 69 31.23 8.68 -23.36
N LEU A 70 32.00 7.61 -23.49
CA LEU A 70 32.09 6.52 -22.51
C LEU A 70 32.39 7.00 -21.07
N PRO A 71 33.42 7.83 -20.82
CA PRO A 71 33.72 8.31 -19.46
C PRO A 71 32.63 9.23 -18.89
N ILE A 72 31.88 9.97 -19.73
CA ILE A 72 30.75 10.81 -19.30
C ILE A 72 29.63 9.93 -18.76
N GLY A 73 29.32 8.83 -19.46
CA GLY A 73 28.37 7.82 -18.99
C GLY A 73 28.82 7.16 -17.69
N LEU A 74 30.12 6.84 -17.56
CA LEU A 74 30.68 6.23 -16.37
C LEU A 74 30.60 7.15 -15.13
N ILE A 75 30.83 8.45 -15.32
CA ILE A 75 30.67 9.48 -14.28
C ILE A 75 29.21 9.60 -13.84
N TRP A 76 28.27 9.57 -14.79
CA TRP A 76 26.82 9.58 -14.48
C TRP A 76 26.36 8.34 -13.72
N ILE A 77 26.88 7.17 -14.06
CA ILE A 77 26.59 5.92 -13.34
C ILE A 77 27.20 5.95 -11.93
N GLY A 78 28.42 6.47 -11.78
CA GLY A 78 29.04 6.68 -10.47
C GLY A 78 28.25 7.66 -9.59
N ALA A 79 27.74 8.74 -10.17
CA ALA A 79 26.89 9.71 -9.47
C ALA A 79 25.53 9.10 -9.06
N ALA A 80 24.92 8.27 -9.92
CA ALA A 80 23.70 7.54 -9.58
C ALA A 80 23.91 6.54 -8.43
N LEU A 81 25.07 5.88 -8.39
CA LEU A 81 25.44 4.96 -7.31
C LEU A 81 25.67 5.71 -5.98
N LEU A 82 26.23 6.92 -6.03
CA LEU A 82 26.36 7.82 -4.87
C LEU A 82 25.02 8.38 -4.39
N HIS A 83 24.03 8.55 -5.27
CA HIS A 83 22.67 8.95 -4.89
C HIS A 83 21.93 7.87 -4.09
N LEU A 84 22.14 6.57 -4.39
CA LEU A 84 21.58 5.49 -3.56
C LEU A 84 22.18 5.46 -2.15
N LEU A 85 23.44 5.87 -1.99
CA LEU A 85 24.12 5.89 -0.69
C LEU A 85 23.64 7.05 0.21
N HIS A 86 23.31 8.21 -0.36
CA HIS A 86 22.86 9.36 0.44
C HIS A 86 21.42 9.19 0.97
N MET A 87 20.55 8.48 0.25
CA MET A 87 19.17 8.23 0.70
C MET A 87 19.10 7.27 1.90
N VAL A 88 20.10 6.40 2.07
CA VAL A 88 20.25 5.53 3.25
C VAL A 88 20.90 6.27 4.44
N GLN A 89 21.73 7.28 4.17
CA GLN A 89 22.40 8.06 5.23
C GLN A 89 21.48 9.05 5.93
N ASP A 90 20.43 9.54 5.27
CA ASP A 90 19.42 10.39 5.91
C ASP A 90 18.58 9.63 6.94
N GLU A 91 18.43 8.30 6.77
CA GLU A 91 17.79 7.42 7.77
C GLU A 91 18.74 7.13 8.97
N ALA A 92 20.05 7.02 8.71
CA ALA A 92 21.04 6.75 9.76
C ALA A 92 21.27 7.94 10.72
N ARG A 93 21.15 9.18 10.25
CA ARG A 93 21.30 10.36 11.14
C ARG A 93 20.12 10.53 12.10
N ARG A 94 18.93 10.03 11.72
CA ARG A 94 17.73 10.04 12.57
C ARG A 94 17.83 9.01 13.69
N THR A 95 18.46 7.86 13.44
CA THR A 95 18.68 6.85 14.48
C THR A 95 19.78 7.28 15.45
N GLU A 96 20.86 7.94 14.99
CA GLU A 96 21.91 8.45 15.87
C GLU A 96 21.42 9.56 16.81
N THR A 97 20.55 10.45 16.34
CA THR A 97 19.94 11.50 17.20
C THR A 97 18.99 10.92 18.23
N ALA A 98 18.18 9.92 17.88
CA ALA A 98 17.39 9.17 18.85
C ALA A 98 18.27 8.46 19.89
N LEU A 99 19.40 7.88 19.47
CA LEU A 99 20.35 7.21 20.37
C LEU A 99 21.05 8.18 21.34
N MET A 100 21.38 9.40 20.90
CA MET A 100 21.95 10.42 21.78
C MET A 100 20.96 10.93 22.82
N THR A 101 19.68 11.08 22.46
CA THR A 101 18.63 11.46 23.43
C THR A 101 18.40 10.37 24.49
N LEU A 102 18.43 9.09 24.09
CA LEU A 102 18.37 7.96 25.02
C LEU A 102 19.60 7.89 25.92
N ARG A 103 20.80 8.14 25.38
CA ARG A 103 22.04 8.16 26.16
C ARG A 103 22.05 9.29 27.18
N GLN A 104 21.52 10.46 26.84
CA GLN A 104 21.35 11.57 27.78
C GLN A 104 20.27 11.28 28.83
N ALA A 105 19.15 10.65 28.45
CA ALA A 105 18.13 10.20 29.39
C ALA A 105 18.66 9.14 30.38
N TYR A 106 19.54 8.25 29.90
CA TYR A 106 20.20 7.23 30.73
C TYR A 106 21.27 7.82 31.65
N ALA A 107 21.99 8.85 31.19
CA ALA A 107 22.99 9.56 32.00
C ALA A 107 22.35 10.49 33.06
N ALA A 108 21.13 10.98 32.80
CA ALA A 108 20.34 11.77 33.75
C ALA A 108 19.63 10.91 34.81
N LEU A 109 19.71 9.58 34.73
CA LEU A 109 19.16 8.69 35.74
C LEU A 109 19.99 8.78 37.04
N PRO A 110 19.39 9.15 38.18
CA PRO A 110 20.12 9.21 39.45
C PRO A 110 20.65 7.83 39.83
N LYS A 111 21.98 7.69 39.93
CA LYS A 111 22.61 6.53 40.57
C LYS A 111 22.37 6.59 42.07
N GLN A 112 21.23 6.08 42.53
CA GLN A 112 20.90 5.98 43.95
C GLN A 112 21.35 4.61 44.51
N PRO A 113 21.96 4.54 45.71
CA PRO A 113 22.62 3.32 46.19
C PRO A 113 21.63 2.27 46.72
N HIS A 114 21.73 1.08 46.14
CA HIS A 114 21.60 -0.29 46.66
C HIS A 114 20.83 -0.52 47.99
N THR A 115 19.68 -1.21 47.89
CA THR A 115 19.43 -2.57 48.47
C THR A 115 18.05 -3.12 48.04
N ASP A 116 17.04 -2.27 47.77
CA ASP A 116 15.70 -2.74 47.33
C ASP A 116 15.57 -2.96 45.80
N SER A 117 16.44 -2.32 45.02
CA SER A 117 16.40 -2.36 43.56
C SER A 117 16.91 -3.69 42.98
N THR A 118 17.68 -4.49 43.72
CA THR A 118 18.13 -5.81 43.24
C THR A 118 16.99 -6.82 43.19
N ILE A 119 16.05 -6.78 44.14
CA ILE A 119 14.87 -7.67 44.16
C ILE A 119 13.85 -7.26 43.10
N ALA A 120 13.68 -5.95 42.85
CA ALA A 120 12.84 -5.46 41.77
C ALA A 120 13.45 -5.73 40.38
N LEU A 121 14.79 -5.62 40.26
CA LEU A 121 15.51 -5.87 39.03
C LEU A 121 15.58 -7.37 38.70
N THR A 122 15.73 -8.27 39.69
CA THR A 122 15.66 -9.72 39.44
C THR A 122 14.26 -10.15 39.02
N ARG A 123 13.19 -9.61 39.62
CA ARG A 123 11.82 -9.86 39.13
C ARG A 123 11.60 -9.37 37.71
N LYS A 124 12.11 -8.18 37.37
CA LYS A 124 11.99 -7.64 36.01
C LYS A 124 12.87 -8.37 35.01
N LEU A 125 14.02 -8.90 35.42
CA LEU A 125 14.83 -9.80 34.60
C LEU A 125 14.13 -11.14 34.39
N ASP A 126 13.54 -11.73 35.42
CA ASP A 126 12.76 -12.97 35.29
C ASP A 126 11.53 -12.76 34.39
N GLU A 127 10.86 -11.62 34.49
CA GLU A 127 9.73 -11.26 33.60
C GLU A 127 10.18 -11.09 32.14
N VAL A 128 11.38 -10.53 31.90
CA VAL A 128 11.95 -10.41 30.55
C VAL A 128 12.45 -11.76 30.00
N VAL A 129 13.03 -12.61 30.84
CA VAL A 129 13.45 -13.96 30.44
C VAL A 129 12.24 -14.82 30.11
N LEU A 130 11.15 -14.71 30.87
CA LEU A 130 9.89 -15.38 30.56
C LEU A 130 9.26 -14.84 29.27
N ALA A 131 9.28 -13.52 29.05
CA ALA A 131 8.81 -12.93 27.80
C ALA A 131 9.64 -13.37 26.58
N GLN A 132 10.96 -13.54 26.75
CA GLN A 132 11.84 -14.07 25.70
C GLN A 132 11.58 -15.56 25.44
N GLN A 133 11.38 -16.38 26.48
CA GLN A 133 11.02 -17.79 26.33
C GLN A 133 9.68 -17.98 25.61
N MET A 134 8.69 -17.11 25.88
CA MET A 134 7.41 -17.10 25.17
C MET A 134 7.59 -16.72 23.69
N LEU A 135 8.51 -15.81 23.38
CA LEU A 135 8.83 -15.46 22.00
C LEU A 135 9.56 -16.61 21.27
N GLU A 136 10.49 -17.28 21.95
CA GLU A 136 11.21 -18.44 21.41
C GLU A 136 10.29 -19.63 21.18
N THR A 137 9.33 -19.89 22.08
CA THR A 137 8.32 -20.94 21.89
C THR A 137 7.35 -20.59 20.76
N ALA A 138 6.88 -19.35 20.68
CA ALA A 138 6.06 -18.89 19.56
C ALA A 138 6.81 -18.98 18.22
N LEU A 139 8.10 -18.65 18.20
CA LEU A 139 8.93 -18.74 16.99
C LEU A 139 9.24 -20.19 16.61
N ALA A 140 9.42 -21.08 17.59
CA ALA A 140 9.56 -22.51 17.36
C ALA A 140 8.27 -23.14 16.80
N GLU A 141 7.11 -22.69 17.28
CA GLU A 141 5.79 -23.14 16.80
C GLU A 141 5.49 -22.63 15.38
N ILE A 142 5.85 -21.38 15.06
CA ILE A 142 5.77 -20.85 13.70
C ILE A 142 6.70 -21.61 12.76
N LYS A 143 7.93 -21.92 13.21
CA LYS A 143 8.90 -22.66 12.40
C LYS A 143 8.47 -24.11 12.17
N SER A 144 7.85 -24.77 13.15
CA SER A 144 7.32 -26.13 12.98
C SER A 144 6.09 -26.15 12.07
N LEU A 145 5.19 -25.15 12.16
CA LEU A 145 4.09 -24.93 11.21
C LEU A 145 4.61 -24.73 9.78
N GLN A 146 5.70 -23.98 9.63
CA GLN A 146 6.32 -23.72 8.33
C GLN A 146 7.03 -24.96 7.76
N GLN A 147 7.64 -25.80 8.60
CA GLN A 147 8.23 -27.08 8.17
C GLN A 147 7.18 -28.14 7.80
N ASN A 148 6.01 -28.15 8.45
CA ASN A 148 4.90 -29.03 8.09
C ASN A 148 4.16 -28.60 6.81
N MET A 149 4.39 -27.38 6.31
CA MET A 149 3.82 -26.84 5.07
C MET A 149 4.75 -27.03 3.85
N GLN A 150 5.89 -27.73 4.00
CA GLN A 150 6.78 -28.05 2.89
C GLN A 150 6.25 -29.31 2.14
N PRO A 151 5.83 -29.21 0.85
CA PRO A 151 5.36 -30.36 0.09
C PRO A 151 6.51 -31.35 -0.22
N PRO A 152 6.27 -32.67 -0.27
CA PRO A 152 7.28 -33.62 -0.75
C PRO A 152 7.58 -33.37 -2.23
N ALA A 153 8.87 -33.38 -2.60
CA ALA A 153 9.33 -33.21 -3.97
C ALA A 153 8.76 -34.31 -4.92
N PRO A 154 8.34 -33.98 -6.15
CA PRO A 154 7.79 -34.97 -7.08
C PRO A 154 8.89 -35.85 -7.68
N GLN A 155 8.81 -37.17 -7.45
CA GLN A 155 9.58 -38.15 -8.19
C GLN A 155 8.99 -38.34 -9.60
N ALA A 156 9.88 -38.31 -10.59
CA ALA A 156 9.57 -38.49 -12.00
C ALA A 156 9.05 -39.91 -12.32
N ALA A 157 8.03 -40.00 -13.18
CA ALA A 157 7.69 -41.21 -13.92
C ALA A 157 7.14 -40.87 -15.32
N ALA A 158 7.59 -41.65 -16.30
CA ALA A 158 7.46 -41.47 -17.75
C ALA A 158 6.04 -41.73 -18.32
N PRO A 159 5.76 -41.34 -19.59
CA PRO A 159 4.40 -41.27 -20.13
C PRO A 159 3.98 -42.52 -20.91
N LYS A 160 2.68 -42.85 -20.90
CA LYS A 160 2.02 -43.58 -22.00
C LYS A 160 0.51 -43.28 -22.11
N ARG A 161 0.15 -42.79 -23.30
CA ARG A 161 -1.15 -42.79 -24.02
C ARG A 161 -1.87 -44.16 -23.91
N ARG A 162 -3.18 -44.37 -24.13
CA ARG A 162 -4.42 -43.64 -24.50
C ARG A 162 -5.50 -44.76 -24.53
N ASP A 163 -6.76 -44.44 -24.26
CA ASP A 163 -8.00 -45.01 -24.85
C ASP A 163 -9.19 -45.07 -23.85
N GLN A 164 -10.39 -44.86 -24.40
CA GLN A 164 -11.74 -44.67 -23.81
C GLN A 164 -12.59 -45.95 -24.11
N PRO A 165 -13.92 -46.15 -23.80
CA PRO A 165 -14.90 -45.65 -22.79
C PRO A 165 -15.63 -46.75 -21.94
N ALA A 166 -16.31 -46.33 -20.84
CA ALA A 166 -17.59 -46.77 -20.15
C ALA A 166 -18.13 -48.25 -20.15
N PRO A 167 -19.21 -48.62 -19.40
CA PRO A 167 -19.62 -48.43 -17.98
C PRO A 167 -20.04 -49.77 -17.27
N ALA A 168 -20.21 -49.82 -15.92
CA ALA A 168 -21.18 -50.72 -15.22
C ALA A 168 -21.14 -50.63 -13.68
N ASP A 169 -22.31 -50.79 -13.08
CA ASP A 169 -22.66 -50.87 -11.64
C ASP A 169 -21.98 -51.97 -10.82
N ARG A 170 -21.74 -51.72 -9.51
CA ARG A 170 -22.29 -52.51 -8.37
C ARG A 170 -21.84 -52.00 -6.98
N LYS A 171 -22.81 -52.13 -6.05
CA LYS A 171 -22.83 -52.02 -4.57
C LYS A 171 -21.58 -52.64 -3.89
N THR A 172 -21.09 -52.27 -2.69
CA THR A 172 -21.75 -52.16 -1.37
C THR A 172 -20.74 -51.69 -0.30
N ALA A 173 -21.22 -50.95 0.72
CA ALA A 173 -20.77 -50.92 2.13
C ALA A 173 -19.48 -50.13 2.56
N PRO A 174 -19.43 -49.66 3.85
CA PRO A 174 -18.91 -48.35 4.22
C PRO A 174 -17.63 -48.39 5.09
N GLU A 175 -16.76 -47.40 4.95
CA GLU A 175 -15.62 -47.20 5.87
C GLU A 175 -15.47 -45.75 6.32
N THR A 176 -15.80 -45.55 7.60
CA THR A 176 -15.06 -44.74 8.59
C THR A 176 -14.47 -43.41 8.12
N SER A 177 -15.29 -42.37 8.25
CA SER A 177 -14.83 -41.00 8.46
C SER A 177 -14.11 -40.90 9.80
N LEU A 178 -12.78 -40.79 9.75
CA LEU A 178 -11.98 -40.38 10.88
C LEU A 178 -12.26 -38.91 11.18
N ASP A 179 -12.97 -38.73 12.28
CA ASP A 179 -13.11 -37.54 13.10
C ASP A 179 -11.78 -36.76 13.18
N GLN A 180 -11.69 -35.67 12.43
CA GLN A 180 -10.58 -34.73 12.49
C GLN A 180 -11.00 -33.52 13.31
N GLY A 181 -10.81 -33.66 14.63
CA GLY A 181 -10.35 -32.60 15.52
C GLY A 181 -11.13 -31.28 15.47
N ASN A 182 -12.30 -31.29 16.11
CA ASN A 182 -12.88 -30.10 16.71
C ASN A 182 -11.88 -29.47 17.70
N LEU A 183 -11.10 -28.49 17.25
CA LEU A 183 -10.30 -27.63 18.13
C LEU A 183 -11.12 -26.41 18.50
N GLY A 184 -11.70 -26.48 19.69
CA GLY A 184 -12.53 -25.45 20.30
C GLY A 184 -11.78 -24.13 20.49
N LEU A 185 -12.21 -23.12 19.75
CA LEU A 185 -12.25 -21.75 20.23
C LEU A 185 -13.70 -21.45 20.60
N GLU A 186 -14.09 -21.91 21.79
CA GLU A 186 -15.28 -21.45 22.48
C GLU A 186 -15.01 -20.04 23.03
N ALA A 187 -14.97 -19.07 22.12
CA ALA A 187 -15.46 -17.75 22.42
C ALA A 187 -16.93 -17.74 21.99
N ALA A 188 -17.81 -18.08 22.93
CA ALA A 188 -19.24 -17.90 22.77
C ALA A 188 -19.53 -16.43 22.40
N SER A 189 -19.75 -16.20 21.11
CA SER A 189 -20.60 -15.11 20.63
C SER A 189 -21.66 -15.79 19.79
N PRO A 190 -22.95 -15.61 20.11
CA PRO A 190 -24.01 -16.36 19.45
C PRO A 190 -23.93 -16.13 17.95
N GLU A 191 -24.09 -17.22 17.21
CA GLU A 191 -24.26 -17.24 15.76
C GLU A 191 -25.23 -16.13 15.33
N ALA A 192 -24.69 -15.02 14.86
CA ALA A 192 -25.37 -14.22 13.86
C ALA A 192 -24.92 -14.73 12.49
N LYS A 193 -25.54 -15.83 12.03
CA LYS A 193 -25.72 -16.08 10.59
C LYS A 193 -26.68 -15.03 10.00
N GLY A 194 -26.44 -13.75 10.32
CA GLY A 194 -27.13 -12.61 9.77
C GLY A 194 -26.17 -11.92 8.82
N SER A 195 -26.67 -11.48 7.67
CA SER A 195 -25.94 -10.49 6.86
C SER A 195 -25.53 -9.32 7.77
N PRO A 196 -24.31 -8.78 7.60
CA PRO A 196 -23.89 -7.60 8.37
C PRO A 196 -24.94 -6.50 8.22
N GLY A 197 -25.23 -5.78 9.31
CA GLY A 197 -26.17 -4.66 9.26
C GLY A 197 -25.69 -3.59 8.29
N HIS A 198 -26.61 -2.84 7.67
CA HIS A 198 -26.27 -1.82 6.68
C HIS A 198 -25.26 -0.79 7.19
N ASN A 199 -25.33 -0.41 8.48
CA ASN A 199 -24.36 0.49 9.10
C ASN A 199 -22.94 -0.11 9.16
N ASP A 200 -22.80 -1.39 9.51
CA ASP A 200 -21.51 -2.08 9.51
C ASP A 200 -20.97 -2.18 8.08
N TYR A 201 -21.83 -2.43 7.10
CA TYR A 201 -21.47 -2.46 5.68
C TYR A 201 -20.95 -1.11 5.18
N ILE A 202 -21.67 -0.02 5.46
CA ILE A 202 -21.25 1.35 5.09
C ILE A 202 -19.92 1.70 5.76
N ARG A 203 -19.77 1.40 7.07
CA ARG A 203 -18.54 1.68 7.81
C ARG A 203 -17.36 0.87 7.24
N ALA A 204 -17.57 -0.40 6.90
CA ALA A 204 -16.54 -1.23 6.27
C ALA A 204 -16.11 -0.68 4.89
N LEU A 205 -17.05 -0.21 4.07
CA LEU A 205 -16.74 0.40 2.77
C LEU A 205 -16.06 1.78 2.89
N ASN A 206 -16.18 2.45 4.04
CA ASN A 206 -15.41 3.66 4.28
C ASN A 206 -13.94 3.37 4.68
N PHE A 207 -13.67 2.16 5.16
CA PHE A 207 -12.44 1.73 5.81
C PHE A 207 -12.11 2.52 7.10
N PRO A 208 -11.45 1.89 8.09
CA PRO A 208 -11.03 2.57 9.32
C PRO A 208 -10.10 3.75 9.01
N GLU A 209 -10.24 4.87 9.74
CA GLU A 209 -9.42 6.06 9.51
C GLU A 209 -8.02 5.96 10.14
N ASN A 210 -7.92 5.29 11.29
CA ASN A 210 -6.68 5.15 12.05
C ASN A 210 -6.64 3.80 12.79
N SER A 211 -5.49 3.51 13.43
CA SER A 211 -5.29 2.28 14.21
C SER A 211 -6.14 2.19 15.48
N GLU A 212 -6.74 3.30 15.92
CA GLU A 212 -7.55 3.37 17.14
C GLU A 212 -9.05 3.15 16.86
N ASP A 213 -9.47 3.12 15.59
CA ASP A 213 -10.86 2.89 15.16
C ASP A 213 -11.28 1.41 15.29
N SER A 214 -11.36 0.95 16.54
CA SER A 214 -11.77 -0.41 16.89
C SER A 214 -13.16 -0.78 16.37
N GLU A 215 -14.08 0.19 16.31
CA GLU A 215 -15.42 -0.01 15.74
C GLU A 215 -15.37 -0.23 14.22
N GLY A 216 -14.53 0.53 13.50
CA GLY A 216 -14.27 0.36 12.08
C GLY A 216 -13.69 -1.03 11.78
N PHE A 217 -12.71 -1.47 12.56
CA PHE A 217 -12.15 -2.83 12.41
C PHE A 217 -13.17 -3.92 12.73
N ALA A 218 -14.00 -3.75 13.76
CA ALA A 218 -15.06 -4.71 14.09
C ALA A 218 -16.11 -4.82 12.99
N ALA A 219 -16.56 -3.68 12.43
CA ALA A 219 -17.48 -3.65 11.30
C ALA A 219 -16.86 -4.31 10.06
N LEU A 220 -15.61 -3.99 9.75
CA LEU A 220 -14.85 -4.60 8.65
C LEU A 220 -14.76 -6.13 8.81
N GLN A 221 -14.42 -6.63 10.00
CA GLN A 221 -14.34 -8.06 10.28
C GLN A 221 -15.70 -8.77 10.10
N ARG A 222 -16.82 -8.15 10.51
CA ARG A 222 -18.16 -8.72 10.30
C ARG A 222 -18.52 -8.78 8.83
N VAL A 223 -18.20 -7.74 8.05
CA VAL A 223 -18.49 -7.67 6.62
C VAL A 223 -17.64 -8.66 5.82
N LEU A 224 -16.39 -8.87 6.23
CA LEU A 224 -15.49 -9.86 5.61
C LEU A 224 -15.94 -11.32 5.79
N LYS A 225 -16.85 -11.62 6.75
CA LYS A 225 -17.43 -12.97 6.90
C LYS A 225 -18.39 -13.32 5.76
N ASP A 226 -18.99 -12.33 5.12
CA ASP A 226 -19.83 -12.55 3.92
C ASP A 226 -18.96 -12.61 2.66
N ARG A 227 -19.16 -13.65 1.84
CA ARG A 227 -18.35 -13.90 0.65
C ARG A 227 -18.56 -12.85 -0.45
N ASN A 228 -19.78 -12.34 -0.61
CA ASN A 228 -20.05 -11.32 -1.63
C ASN A 228 -19.48 -9.96 -1.21
N SER A 229 -19.72 -9.59 0.04
CA SER A 229 -19.22 -8.33 0.60
C SER A 229 -17.70 -8.29 0.70
N SER A 230 -17.05 -9.40 1.08
CA SER A 230 -15.59 -9.49 1.16
C SER A 230 -14.89 -9.27 -0.18
N GLN A 231 -15.46 -9.77 -1.29
CA GLN A 231 -14.90 -9.51 -2.63
C GLN A 231 -14.91 -8.03 -2.97
N LEU A 232 -16.01 -7.32 -2.67
CA LEU A 232 -16.08 -5.87 -2.89
C LEU A 232 -15.06 -5.15 -2.01
N VAL A 233 -14.98 -5.49 -0.73
CA VAL A 233 -14.04 -4.85 0.21
C VAL A 233 -12.60 -5.03 -0.26
N GLN A 234 -12.20 -6.25 -0.63
CA GLN A 234 -10.85 -6.53 -1.15
C GLN A 234 -10.57 -5.75 -2.44
N SER A 235 -11.48 -5.82 -3.41
CA SER A 235 -11.31 -5.08 -4.66
C SER A 235 -11.30 -3.56 -4.47
N SER A 236 -12.02 -3.05 -3.46
CA SER A 236 -12.01 -1.64 -3.08
C SER A 236 -10.67 -1.25 -2.45
N GLN A 237 -10.13 -2.09 -1.57
CA GLN A 237 -8.81 -1.88 -0.97
C GLN A 237 -7.71 -1.85 -2.03
N ASP A 238 -7.74 -2.80 -2.97
CA ASP A 238 -6.77 -2.88 -4.06
C ASP A 238 -6.80 -1.62 -4.93
N ILE A 239 -8.00 -1.19 -5.35
CA ILE A 239 -8.11 -0.01 -6.21
C ILE A 239 -7.75 1.29 -5.48
N LEU A 240 -8.11 1.42 -4.19
CA LEU A 240 -7.72 2.55 -3.36
C LEU A 240 -6.20 2.60 -3.18
N THR A 241 -5.56 1.44 -3.02
CA THR A 241 -4.10 1.33 -2.94
C THR A 241 -3.46 1.78 -4.24
N LEU A 242 -3.93 1.31 -5.40
CA LEU A 242 -3.42 1.73 -6.70
C LEU A 242 -3.61 3.23 -6.95
N LEU A 243 -4.79 3.78 -6.61
CA LEU A 243 -5.06 5.22 -6.72
C LEU A 243 -4.13 6.06 -5.82
N SER A 244 -3.81 5.56 -4.62
CA SER A 244 -2.89 6.24 -3.71
C SER A 244 -1.44 6.28 -4.22
N GLN A 245 -1.00 5.25 -4.98
CA GLN A 245 0.32 5.23 -5.62
C GLN A 245 0.45 6.34 -6.67
N ASP A 246 -0.65 6.71 -7.32
CA ASP A 246 -0.72 7.81 -8.28
C ASP A 246 -1.03 9.18 -7.62
N GLY A 247 -0.97 9.25 -6.28
CA GLY A 247 -1.27 10.45 -5.50
C GLY A 247 -2.72 10.89 -5.62
N ILE A 248 -3.66 9.95 -5.72
CA ILE A 248 -5.09 10.22 -5.71
C ILE A 248 -5.70 9.66 -4.43
N TYR A 249 -5.90 10.53 -3.44
CA TYR A 249 -6.55 10.18 -2.17
C TYR A 249 -8.03 10.53 -2.22
N MET A 250 -8.90 9.62 -1.77
CA MET A 250 -10.36 9.83 -1.83
C MET A 250 -10.86 10.90 -0.86
N ASP A 251 -10.11 11.12 0.22
CA ASP A 251 -10.43 12.11 1.26
C ASP A 251 -10.18 13.56 0.76
N ASP A 252 -9.28 13.73 -0.21
CA ASP A 252 -9.02 15.03 -0.87
C ASP A 252 -10.11 15.40 -1.87
N LEU A 253 -10.86 14.41 -2.37
CA LEU A 253 -11.93 14.65 -3.33
C LEU A 253 -13.12 15.30 -2.63
N ARG A 254 -13.76 16.25 -3.31
CA ARG A 254 -15.05 16.84 -2.90
C ARG A 254 -16.07 16.59 -4.00
N PRO A 255 -16.68 15.41 -4.06
CA PRO A 255 -17.67 15.11 -5.09
C PRO A 255 -18.97 15.86 -4.80
N ASP A 256 -19.64 16.28 -5.88
CA ASP A 256 -21.01 16.76 -5.82
C ASP A 256 -21.95 15.58 -5.56
N MET A 257 -22.54 15.51 -4.36
CA MET A 257 -23.33 14.35 -3.93
C MET A 257 -24.65 14.28 -4.70
N ALA A 258 -24.84 13.19 -5.44
CA ALA A 258 -26.11 12.93 -6.11
C ALA A 258 -27.21 12.60 -5.10
N ARG A 259 -28.45 13.00 -5.40
CA ARG A 259 -29.62 12.64 -4.58
C ARG A 259 -29.78 11.11 -4.57
N PRO A 260 -30.27 10.49 -3.46
CA PRO A 260 -30.50 9.05 -3.39
C PRO A 260 -31.36 8.49 -4.53
N GLU A 261 -32.30 9.29 -5.05
CA GLU A 261 -33.10 8.95 -6.23
C GLU A 261 -32.26 8.62 -7.46
N VAL A 262 -31.14 9.32 -7.69
CA VAL A 262 -30.23 9.08 -8.83
C VAL A 262 -29.50 7.75 -8.66
N TRP A 263 -29.10 7.43 -7.42
CA TRP A 263 -28.51 6.13 -7.07
C TRP A 263 -29.50 4.99 -7.30
N ARG A 264 -30.78 5.15 -6.93
CA ARG A 264 -31.82 4.15 -7.21
C ARG A 264 -32.04 3.96 -8.72
N ARG A 265 -32.04 5.04 -9.52
CA ARG A 265 -32.12 4.94 -10.99
C ARG A 265 -30.95 4.21 -11.60
N PHE A 266 -29.76 4.44 -11.07
CA PHE A 266 -28.57 3.68 -11.43
C PHE A 266 -28.74 2.17 -11.13
N ALA A 267 -29.28 1.82 -9.97
CA ALA A 267 -29.64 0.43 -9.65
C ALA A 267 -30.76 -0.13 -10.54
N ALA A 268 -31.68 0.70 -11.02
CA ALA A 268 -32.69 0.28 -12.00
C ALA A 268 -32.08 0.01 -13.41
N GLY A 269 -30.80 0.32 -13.61
CA GLY A 269 -30.10 0.11 -14.88
C GLY A 269 -30.24 1.28 -15.86
N GLU A 270 -30.73 2.44 -15.42
CA GLU A 270 -30.69 3.66 -16.22
C GLU A 270 -29.23 4.08 -16.48
N ARG A 271 -28.92 4.57 -17.70
CA ARG A 271 -27.58 4.96 -18.13
C ARG A 271 -27.59 6.29 -18.89
N GLY A 272 -26.42 6.90 -19.04
CA GLY A 272 -26.23 8.18 -19.73
C GLY A 272 -26.69 9.39 -18.91
N ARG A 273 -27.25 10.39 -19.58
CA ARG A 273 -27.51 11.73 -18.99
C ARG A 273 -28.38 11.74 -17.73
N THR A 274 -29.24 10.73 -17.52
CA THR A 274 -30.07 10.62 -16.31
C THR A 274 -29.26 10.30 -15.05
N ILE A 275 -28.13 9.61 -15.20
CA ILE A 275 -27.21 9.24 -14.12
C ILE A 275 -25.88 10.01 -14.15
N ALA A 276 -25.71 10.94 -15.09
CA ALA A 276 -24.48 11.75 -15.21
C ALA A 276 -24.15 12.52 -13.91
N ALA A 277 -25.16 12.84 -13.10
CA ALA A 277 -24.99 13.46 -11.79
C ALA A 277 -24.28 12.56 -10.77
N LEU A 278 -24.25 11.24 -10.98
CA LEU A 278 -23.59 10.26 -10.12
C LEU A 278 -22.06 10.40 -10.15
N GLY A 279 -21.50 10.81 -11.29
CA GLY A 279 -20.08 11.11 -11.46
C GLY A 279 -19.69 12.45 -10.84
N GLY A 280 -19.99 12.67 -9.56
CA GLY A 280 -19.85 13.96 -8.86
C GLY A 280 -18.42 14.49 -8.73
N VAL A 281 -17.40 13.67 -9.01
CA VAL A 281 -15.99 14.08 -8.93
C VAL A 281 -15.63 15.00 -10.09
N ARG A 282 -15.25 16.25 -9.78
CA ARG A 282 -14.90 17.30 -10.76
C ARG A 282 -13.43 17.70 -10.76
N ASP A 283 -12.60 17.13 -9.89
CA ASP A 283 -11.17 17.44 -9.85
C ASP A 283 -10.48 17.01 -11.14
N ARG A 284 -10.05 18.00 -11.93
CA ARG A 284 -9.35 17.80 -13.20
C ARG A 284 -8.03 17.06 -13.04
N GLY A 285 -7.31 17.29 -11.94
CA GLY A 285 -6.02 16.67 -11.67
C GLY A 285 -6.17 15.18 -11.42
N ALA A 286 -7.07 14.81 -10.50
CA ALA A 286 -7.40 13.40 -10.22
C ALA A 286 -7.93 12.68 -11.47
N LEU A 287 -8.86 13.30 -12.22
CA LEU A 287 -9.40 12.72 -13.45
C LEU A 287 -8.33 12.50 -14.52
N ALA A 288 -7.41 13.46 -14.71
CA ALA A 288 -6.33 13.33 -15.67
C ALA A 288 -5.36 12.19 -15.30
N ARG A 289 -4.93 12.10 -14.04
CA ARG A 289 -4.06 11.03 -13.54
C ARG A 289 -4.71 9.66 -13.68
N ALA A 290 -5.96 9.51 -13.24
CA ALA A 290 -6.70 8.27 -13.35
C ALA A 290 -6.94 7.87 -14.83
N THR A 291 -7.24 8.82 -15.72
CA THR A 291 -7.41 8.56 -17.16
C THR A 291 -6.11 8.09 -17.81
N LEU A 292 -4.99 8.75 -17.46
CA LEU A 292 -3.68 8.36 -17.95
C LEU A 292 -3.34 6.95 -17.50
N ARG A 293 -3.56 6.64 -16.22
CA ARG A 293 -3.30 5.32 -15.64
C ARG A 293 -4.15 4.22 -16.29
N LEU A 294 -5.44 4.46 -16.50
CA LEU A 294 -6.35 3.52 -17.17
C LEU A 294 -5.90 3.17 -18.60
N LYS A 295 -5.24 4.10 -19.28
CA LYS A 295 -4.70 3.87 -20.63
C LYS A 295 -3.35 3.17 -20.62
N GLN A 296 -2.47 3.52 -19.69
CA GLN A 296 -1.08 3.07 -19.66
C GLN A 296 -0.87 1.72 -18.96
N ASP A 297 -1.68 1.41 -17.94
CA ASP A 297 -1.48 0.22 -17.11
C ASP A 297 -2.65 -0.76 -17.27
N SER A 298 -2.36 -1.92 -17.86
CA SER A 298 -3.36 -2.98 -18.06
C SER A 298 -3.83 -3.63 -16.77
N ILE A 299 -2.98 -3.69 -15.74
CA ILE A 299 -3.33 -4.24 -14.42
C ILE A 299 -4.32 -3.30 -13.75
N PHE A 300 -3.99 -2.00 -13.70
CA PHE A 300 -4.91 -0.99 -13.16
C PHE A 300 -6.26 -1.00 -13.90
N ARG A 301 -6.23 -1.10 -15.23
CA ARG A 301 -7.45 -1.18 -16.04
C ARG A 301 -8.31 -2.40 -15.70
N ASP A 302 -7.70 -3.58 -15.58
CA ASP A 302 -8.44 -4.79 -15.21
C ASP A 302 -9.01 -4.70 -13.79
N SER A 303 -8.20 -4.26 -12.82
CA SER A 303 -8.63 -4.03 -11.43
C SER A 303 -9.76 -3.01 -11.35
N ALA A 304 -9.70 -1.90 -12.10
CA ALA A 304 -10.75 -0.90 -12.15
C ALA A 304 -12.06 -1.48 -12.70
N HIS A 305 -12.01 -2.22 -13.82
CA HIS A 305 -13.22 -2.84 -14.38
C HIS A 305 -13.76 -3.97 -13.49
N HIS A 306 -12.89 -4.72 -12.81
CA HIS A 306 -13.29 -5.72 -11.83
C HIS A 306 -14.03 -5.07 -10.66
N PHE A 307 -13.46 -4.02 -10.09
CA PHE A 307 -14.05 -3.21 -9.02
C PHE A 307 -15.41 -2.64 -9.42
N LEU A 308 -15.50 -1.96 -10.57
CA LEU A 308 -16.76 -1.37 -11.05
C LEU A 308 -17.88 -2.43 -11.16
N ARG A 309 -17.55 -3.62 -11.71
CA ARG A 309 -18.52 -4.73 -11.81
C ARG A 309 -18.97 -5.26 -10.45
N LEU A 310 -18.03 -5.40 -9.50
CA LEU A 310 -18.35 -5.85 -8.14
C LEU A 310 -19.20 -4.82 -7.39
N PHE A 311 -18.89 -3.53 -7.56
CA PHE A 311 -19.64 -2.45 -6.95
C PHE A 311 -21.08 -2.43 -7.47
N ASP A 312 -21.29 -2.45 -8.80
CA ASP A 312 -22.63 -2.51 -9.40
C ASP A 312 -23.45 -3.68 -8.84
N LYS A 313 -22.87 -4.90 -8.83
CA LYS A 313 -23.55 -6.11 -8.34
C LYS A 313 -23.96 -6.01 -6.87
N ASN A 314 -23.07 -5.51 -6.01
CA ASN A 314 -23.34 -5.38 -4.59
C ASN A 314 -24.33 -4.25 -4.31
N PHE A 315 -24.21 -3.13 -5.02
CA PHE A 315 -25.12 -1.99 -4.88
C PHE A 315 -26.56 -2.36 -5.26
N LEU A 316 -26.77 -3.17 -6.31
CA LEU A 316 -28.08 -3.72 -6.68
C LEU A 316 -28.73 -4.57 -5.58
N THR A 317 -27.93 -5.21 -4.74
CA THR A 317 -28.43 -6.02 -3.62
C THR A 317 -28.71 -5.13 -2.40
N PHE A 318 -27.85 -4.15 -2.16
CA PHE A 318 -27.96 -3.17 -1.07
C PHE A 318 -29.20 -2.27 -1.22
N GLU A 319 -29.42 -1.70 -2.41
CA GLU A 319 -30.51 -0.73 -2.67
C GLU A 319 -31.91 -1.28 -2.35
N LYS A 320 -32.14 -2.57 -2.57
CA LYS A 320 -33.43 -3.25 -2.30
C LYS A 320 -33.86 -3.21 -0.84
N THR A 321 -32.90 -3.08 0.07
CA THR A 321 -33.12 -3.14 1.51
C THR A 321 -32.69 -1.87 2.23
N ALA A 322 -32.00 -0.97 1.53
CA ALA A 322 -31.48 0.26 2.10
C ALA A 322 -32.48 1.42 2.04
N SER A 323 -32.49 2.21 3.11
CA SER A 323 -33.15 3.50 3.19
C SER A 323 -32.38 4.59 2.44
N ASP A 324 -33.04 5.72 2.15
CA ASP A 324 -32.41 6.85 1.47
C ASP A 324 -31.25 7.47 2.28
N VAL A 325 -31.33 7.40 3.62
CA VAL A 325 -30.27 7.85 4.52
C VAL A 325 -29.04 6.96 4.40
N GLU A 326 -29.24 5.64 4.30
CA GLU A 326 -28.15 4.67 4.14
C GLU A 326 -27.51 4.76 2.76
N ILE A 327 -28.29 5.02 1.70
CA ILE A 327 -27.76 5.28 0.35
C ILE A 327 -26.91 6.56 0.35
N ALA A 328 -27.40 7.63 1.00
CA ALA A 328 -26.63 8.86 1.14
C ALA A 328 -25.32 8.63 1.91
N ALA A 329 -25.37 7.88 3.02
CA ALA A 329 -24.19 7.54 3.80
C ALA A 329 -23.19 6.69 3.00
N LEU A 330 -23.66 5.68 2.26
CA LEU A 330 -22.83 4.87 1.36
C LEU A 330 -22.15 5.73 0.30
N SER A 331 -22.88 6.68 -0.29
CA SER A 331 -22.36 7.56 -1.35
C SER A 331 -21.18 8.44 -0.90
N ASN A 332 -21.06 8.70 0.42
CA ASN A 332 -19.99 9.50 0.98
C ASN A 332 -18.72 8.69 1.32
N THR A 333 -18.77 7.36 1.23
CA THR A 333 -17.63 6.49 1.58
C THR A 333 -16.46 6.62 0.62
N ARG A 334 -15.23 6.31 1.08
CA ARG A 334 -14.04 6.22 0.21
C ARG A 334 -14.25 5.30 -0.99
N THR A 335 -14.90 4.15 -0.79
CA THR A 335 -15.22 3.22 -1.87
C THR A 335 -16.17 3.84 -2.92
N ALA A 336 -17.24 4.50 -2.48
CA ALA A 336 -18.17 5.16 -3.41
C ALA A 336 -17.51 6.33 -4.16
N ARG A 337 -16.63 7.10 -3.51
CA ARG A 337 -15.84 8.15 -4.16
C ARG A 337 -14.92 7.59 -5.25
N ALA A 338 -14.27 6.46 -4.99
CA ALA A 338 -13.47 5.76 -6.00
C ALA A 338 -14.33 5.28 -7.17
N PHE A 339 -15.53 4.76 -6.90
CA PHE A 339 -16.51 4.39 -7.93
C PHE A 339 -16.93 5.59 -8.79
N MET A 340 -17.25 6.74 -8.19
CA MET A 340 -17.60 7.96 -8.93
C MET A 340 -16.45 8.45 -9.82
N LEU A 341 -15.22 8.42 -9.32
CA LEU A 341 -14.02 8.81 -10.07
C LEU A 341 -13.80 7.87 -11.26
N LEU A 342 -13.74 6.56 -11.01
CA LEU A 342 -13.44 5.55 -12.03
C LEU A 342 -14.56 5.38 -13.03
N GLY A 343 -15.83 5.42 -12.59
CA GLY A 343 -16.99 5.36 -13.47
C GLY A 343 -17.02 6.55 -14.44
N ARG A 344 -16.60 7.73 -13.98
CA ARG A 344 -16.46 8.91 -14.85
C ARG A 344 -15.31 8.74 -15.85
N VAL A 345 -14.15 8.27 -15.42
CA VAL A 345 -12.98 8.05 -16.30
C VAL A 345 -13.24 6.94 -17.32
N ALA A 346 -13.99 5.90 -16.95
CA ALA A 346 -14.37 4.80 -17.82
C ALA A 346 -15.54 5.13 -18.77
N GLY A 347 -16.16 6.32 -18.64
CA GLY A 347 -17.32 6.71 -19.45
C GLY A 347 -18.60 5.95 -19.10
N THR A 348 -18.74 5.46 -17.88
CA THR A 348 -19.95 4.72 -17.42
C THR A 348 -21.17 5.63 -17.24
N PHE A 349 -20.95 6.94 -17.10
CA PHE A 349 -21.99 7.94 -16.82
C PHE A 349 -22.27 8.91 -17.97
N ASP A 350 -21.50 8.83 -19.06
CA ASP A 350 -21.61 9.72 -20.22
C ASP A 350 -22.60 9.20 -21.29
#